data_AF-K2CV80-F1
#
_entry.id   AF-K2CV80-F1
#
_cell.length_a   1.000
_cell.length_b   1.000
_cell.length_c   1.000
_cell.angle_alpha   90.00
_cell.angle_beta   90.00
_cell.angle_gamma   90.00
#
_symmetry.space_group_name_H-M   'P 1'
#
loop_
_entity.id
_entity.type
_entity.pdbx_description
1 polymer ?
#
loop_
_entity_poly.entity_id
_entity_poly.type
_entity_poly.pdbx_seq_one_letter_code
_entity_poly.pdbx_strand_id
1 'polypeptide(L)'
;MGDEIVLSALVQNFTENAQNLDIDLKFDSGNVGDERKQNVQIKSNSMQEFFWKVKPDTENPAAKLTFGARSKADKNLADIVTLQIPVKNFGFERKLSYAAEGPKTFDVKLAPDSHREKSQITLSLSPAITGSLPSAMKYLINYPYGCTEQTTSTIVPAIIAKLNPDLYGDALKDKNTDDILQKGVKRLESQQQSDGGWTWWGRDNSNPFVSAYVLEYLLLAQKSGTKVNAYILNQAKSYLLLDKYYDSSQEKKFSNEEIISKNYGLALLGQTSTNKLLPVFPGLTPDLLSLLVMSNYLNGDTNPQTNGLNALILMAREQGNALFWEAGTKINFGSRDASTALAIRAILLTNGDRELAAKGARFLTRNRQS
;
A
#
# COMPACT_ATOMS: atom_id res chain seq x y z
N MET A 1 24.36 2.67 8.68
CA MET A 1 25.51 2.87 9.60
C MET A 1 25.68 1.58 10.36
N GLY A 2 26.93 1.11 10.54
CA GLY A 2 27.22 -0.17 11.17
C GLY A 2 27.41 -1.34 10.19
N ASP A 3 27.00 -1.17 8.92
CA ASP A 3 27.22 -2.14 7.85
C ASP A 3 28.63 -1.98 7.22
N GLU A 4 29.17 -3.08 6.71
CA GLU A 4 30.29 -3.08 5.75
C GLU A 4 29.73 -3.59 4.43
N ILE A 5 29.86 -2.78 3.37
CA ILE A 5 29.38 -3.13 2.03
C ILE A 5 30.55 -3.25 1.07
N VAL A 6 30.44 -4.18 0.12
CA VAL A 6 31.36 -4.27 -1.01
C VAL A 6 30.67 -3.64 -2.21
N LEU A 7 31.22 -2.54 -2.71
CA LEU A 7 30.77 -1.90 -3.95
C LEU A 7 31.67 -2.36 -5.08
N SER A 8 31.09 -2.53 -6.27
CA SER A 8 31.85 -2.76 -7.49
C SER A 8 31.59 -1.71 -8.55
N ALA A 9 32.58 -1.48 -9.39
CA ALA A 9 32.45 -0.67 -10.59
C ALA A 9 33.22 -1.33 -11.74
N LEU A 10 32.64 -1.26 -12.93
CA LEU A 10 33.24 -1.76 -14.14
C LEU A 10 33.87 -0.63 -14.93
N VAL A 11 35.13 -0.77 -15.31
CA VAL A 11 35.82 0.15 -16.22
C VAL A 11 36.08 -0.55 -17.54
N GLN A 12 35.62 0.06 -18.61
CA GLN A 12 35.81 -0.45 -19.96
C GLN A 12 36.68 0.49 -20.77
N ASN A 13 37.75 -0.04 -21.37
CA ASN A 13 38.61 0.69 -22.28
C ASN A 13 38.18 0.40 -23.72
N PHE A 14 37.51 1.36 -24.35
CA PHE A 14 37.11 1.30 -25.76
C PHE A 14 38.19 1.81 -26.73
N THR A 15 39.34 2.28 -26.23
CA THR A 15 40.41 2.79 -27.09
C THR A 15 41.21 1.66 -27.71
N GLU A 16 41.88 1.96 -28.82
CA GLU A 16 42.70 0.99 -29.55
C GLU A 16 44.00 0.61 -28.80
N ASN A 17 44.39 1.39 -27.79
CA ASN A 17 45.61 1.21 -27.02
C ASN A 17 45.32 0.80 -25.57
N ALA A 18 46.29 0.14 -24.93
CA ALA A 18 46.22 -0.10 -23.50
C ALA A 18 46.32 1.23 -22.72
N GLN A 19 45.47 1.41 -21.72
CA GLN A 19 45.42 2.63 -20.91
C GLN A 19 45.87 2.35 -19.49
N ASN A 20 46.78 3.18 -18.98
CA ASN A 20 47.13 3.21 -17.56
C ASN A 20 46.18 4.20 -16.86
N LEU A 21 45.23 3.66 -16.09
CA LEU A 21 44.18 4.43 -15.45
C LEU A 21 44.42 4.57 -13.94
N ASP A 22 44.17 5.78 -13.44
CA ASP A 22 43.93 6.08 -12.03
C ASP A 22 42.44 5.89 -11.75
N ILE A 23 42.13 4.92 -10.90
CA ILE A 23 40.77 4.61 -10.44
C ILE A 23 40.62 5.10 -9.00
N ASP A 24 39.55 5.84 -8.68
CA ASP A 24 39.25 6.34 -7.33
C ASP A 24 37.76 6.17 -7.02
N LEU A 25 37.45 5.73 -5.80
CA LEU A 25 36.10 5.80 -5.24
C LEU A 25 36.09 6.77 -4.06
N LYS A 26 35.25 7.80 -4.12
CA LYS A 26 35.02 8.73 -3.02
C LYS A 26 33.67 8.47 -2.38
N PHE A 27 33.63 8.54 -1.06
CA PHE A 27 32.42 8.50 -0.28
C PHE A 27 32.44 9.62 0.75
N ASP A 28 31.38 10.40 0.84
CA ASP A 28 31.31 11.60 1.70
C ASP A 28 30.68 11.35 3.07
N SER A 29 30.22 10.12 3.34
CA SER A 29 29.47 9.75 4.55
C SER A 29 30.02 8.50 5.23
N GLY A 30 31.33 8.28 5.06
CA GLY A 30 32.03 7.13 5.62
C GLY A 30 33.42 6.93 5.04
N ASN A 31 33.97 5.76 5.34
CA ASN A 31 35.31 5.37 4.93
C ASN A 31 35.25 4.41 3.74
N VAL A 32 36.16 4.60 2.80
CA VAL A 32 36.50 3.63 1.76
C VAL A 32 37.79 2.96 2.21
N GLY A 33 37.85 1.62 2.16
CA GLY A 33 39.00 0.85 2.64
C GLY A 33 40.33 1.20 1.96
N ASP A 34 41.40 0.55 2.40
CA ASP A 34 42.79 0.93 2.09
C ASP A 34 43.12 1.00 0.58
N GLU A 35 42.42 0.21 -0.25
CA GLU A 35 42.57 0.19 -1.71
C GLU A 35 41.63 1.19 -2.44
N ARG A 36 41.34 2.32 -1.79
CA ARG A 36 40.48 3.37 -2.36
C ARG A 36 40.92 3.82 -3.76
N LYS A 37 42.23 4.02 -3.95
CA LYS A 37 42.82 4.39 -5.23
C LYS A 37 43.61 3.24 -5.81
N GLN A 38 43.39 2.93 -7.08
CA GLN A 38 44.03 1.83 -7.77
C GLN A 38 44.61 2.30 -9.10
N ASN A 39 45.81 1.84 -9.40
CA ASN A 39 46.50 2.14 -10.65
C ASN A 39 46.58 0.86 -11.46
N VAL A 40 45.97 0.86 -12.64
CA VAL A 40 45.77 -0.37 -13.41
C VAL A 40 45.93 -0.11 -14.88
N GLN A 41 46.54 -1.08 -15.57
CA GLN A 41 46.56 -1.08 -17.02
C GLN A 41 45.39 -1.91 -17.54
N ILE A 42 44.49 -1.28 -18.28
CA ILE A 42 43.41 -2.00 -18.98
C ILE A 42 43.76 -2.09 -20.45
N LYS A 43 43.79 -3.32 -20.99
CA LYS A 43 44.09 -3.57 -22.41
C LYS A 43 43.05 -2.89 -23.31
N SER A 44 43.45 -2.64 -24.55
CA SER A 44 42.55 -2.20 -25.62
C SER A 44 41.32 -3.09 -25.72
N ASN A 45 40.14 -2.49 -25.89
CA ASN A 45 38.85 -3.17 -26.04
C ASN A 45 38.53 -4.20 -24.94
N SER A 46 39.00 -3.94 -23.71
CA SER A 46 38.82 -4.83 -22.56
C SER A 46 38.16 -4.11 -21.39
N MET A 47 37.68 -4.87 -20.42
CA MET A 47 37.05 -4.35 -19.21
C MET A 47 37.61 -5.04 -17.97
N GLN A 48 37.62 -4.31 -16.87
CA GLN A 48 38.00 -4.83 -15.57
C GLN A 48 37.04 -4.30 -14.50
N GLU A 49 36.64 -5.20 -13.60
CA GLU A 49 35.82 -4.86 -12.45
C GLU A 49 36.72 -4.61 -11.23
N PHE A 50 36.32 -3.62 -10.43
CA PHE A 50 37.02 -3.17 -9.25
C PHE A 50 36.07 -3.23 -8.06
N PHE A 51 36.62 -3.56 -6.90
CA PHE A 51 35.84 -3.73 -5.67
C PHE A 51 36.39 -2.83 -4.57
N TRP A 52 35.50 -2.22 -3.80
CA TRP A 52 35.84 -1.45 -2.61
C TRP A 52 34.98 -1.87 -1.45
N LYS A 53 35.62 -2.06 -0.30
CA LYS A 53 34.94 -2.12 0.98
C LYS A 53 34.62 -0.71 1.42
N VAL A 54 33.35 -0.42 1.70
CA VAL A 54 32.87 0.87 2.16
C VAL A 54 32.14 0.68 3.48
N LYS A 55 32.45 1.56 4.44
CA LYS A 55 31.85 1.55 5.77
C LYS A 55 31.24 2.92 6.08
N PRO A 56 29.90 3.05 6.04
CA PRO A 56 29.21 4.28 6.42
C PRO A 56 29.30 4.54 7.93
N ASP A 57 29.73 5.74 8.30
CA ASP A 57 29.88 6.19 9.70
C ASP A 57 29.05 7.43 10.03
N THR A 58 28.48 8.09 9.03
CA THR A 58 27.69 9.31 9.19
C THR A 58 26.35 9.16 8.49
N GLU A 59 25.26 9.51 9.18
CA GLU A 59 23.92 9.53 8.59
C GLU A 59 23.82 10.65 7.56
N ASN A 60 23.36 10.33 6.35
CA ASN A 60 23.20 11.30 5.29
C ASN A 60 22.11 10.82 4.32
N PRO A 61 20.99 11.55 4.17
CA PRO A 61 19.88 11.14 3.31
C PRO A 61 20.24 11.14 1.82
N ALA A 62 21.33 11.81 1.43
CA ALA A 62 21.80 11.91 0.04
C ALA A 62 23.34 11.82 -0.03
N ALA A 63 23.91 10.78 0.58
CA ALA A 63 25.34 10.53 0.55
C ALA A 63 25.83 10.31 -0.88
N LYS A 64 26.97 10.90 -1.23
CA LYS A 64 27.54 10.81 -2.58
C LYS A 64 28.62 9.74 -2.63
N LEU A 65 28.44 8.80 -3.55
CA LEU A 65 29.47 7.88 -4.02
C LEU A 65 29.95 8.36 -5.38
N THR A 66 31.18 8.83 -5.46
CA THR A 66 31.78 9.32 -6.72
C THR A 66 32.87 8.37 -7.15
N PHE A 67 32.59 7.63 -8.23
CA PHE A 67 33.53 6.77 -8.93
C PHE A 67 34.20 7.55 -10.05
N GLY A 68 35.53 7.43 -10.20
CA GLY A 68 36.26 8.05 -11.29
C GLY A 68 37.34 7.14 -11.86
N ALA A 69 37.48 7.16 -13.18
CA ALA A 69 38.56 6.53 -13.92
C ALA A 69 39.22 7.58 -14.82
N ARG A 70 40.54 7.71 -14.77
CA ARG A 70 41.27 8.72 -15.55
C ARG A 70 42.58 8.18 -16.10
N SER A 71 42.84 8.38 -17.38
CA SER A 71 44.15 8.04 -17.96
C SER A 71 45.25 8.93 -17.42
N LYS A 72 46.38 8.32 -17.08
CA LYS A 72 47.61 9.02 -16.68
C LYS A 72 48.26 9.77 -17.84
N ALA A 73 48.09 9.27 -19.07
CA ALA A 73 48.73 9.80 -20.26
C ALA A 73 47.91 10.92 -20.91
N ASP A 74 46.58 10.80 -20.90
CA ASP A 74 45.67 11.78 -21.48
C ASP A 74 44.55 12.14 -20.49
N LYS A 75 44.54 13.39 -20.03
CA LYS A 75 43.55 13.88 -19.08
C LYS A 75 42.13 13.95 -19.67
N ASN A 76 41.98 13.92 -21.00
CA ASN A 76 40.70 13.91 -21.68
C ASN A 76 40.06 12.52 -21.71
N LEU A 77 40.85 11.46 -21.48
CA LEU A 77 40.34 10.09 -21.33
C LEU A 77 40.01 9.83 -19.86
N ALA A 78 38.87 10.38 -19.42
CA ALA A 78 38.37 10.24 -18.06
C ALA A 78 36.85 10.17 -18.02
N ASP A 79 36.32 9.42 -17.05
CA ASP A 79 34.90 9.39 -16.75
C ASP A 79 34.68 9.43 -15.23
N ILE A 80 33.58 10.06 -14.80
CA ILE A 80 33.20 10.22 -13.40
C ILE A 80 31.69 9.99 -13.26
N VAL A 81 31.33 9.00 -12.45
CA VAL A 81 29.94 8.68 -12.11
C VAL A 81 29.69 9.05 -10.65
N THR A 82 28.62 9.77 -10.37
CA THR A 82 28.19 10.06 -8.99
C THR A 82 26.81 9.49 -8.74
N LEU A 83 26.71 8.61 -7.74
CA LEU A 83 25.46 8.05 -7.23
C LEU A 83 25.12 8.71 -5.90
N GLN A 84 23.83 8.93 -5.68
CA GLN A 84 23.31 9.36 -4.38
C GLN A 84 22.60 8.19 -3.71
N ILE A 85 23.05 7.83 -2.51
CA ILE A 85 22.46 6.77 -1.70
C ILE A 85 22.15 7.28 -0.29
N PRO A 86 21.02 6.89 0.31
CA PRO A 86 20.74 7.26 1.69
C PRO A 86 21.53 6.36 2.65
N VAL A 87 22.32 6.97 3.54
CA VAL A 87 22.92 6.31 4.70
C VAL A 87 22.03 6.56 5.90
N LYS A 88 21.42 5.49 6.44
CA LYS A 88 20.54 5.56 7.61
C LYS A 88 21.20 4.89 8.82
N ASN A 89 20.78 5.26 10.02
CA ASN A 89 21.07 4.47 11.21
C ASN A 89 20.43 3.08 11.14
N PHE A 90 21.12 2.07 11.68
CA PHE A 90 20.52 0.76 11.88
C PHE A 90 19.44 0.86 12.96
N GLY A 91 18.23 0.45 12.62
CA GLY A 91 17.08 0.53 13.50
C GLY A 91 15.79 0.51 12.71
N PHE A 92 14.68 0.54 13.43
CA PHE A 92 13.34 0.64 12.86
C PHE A 92 12.56 1.71 13.60
N GLU A 93 11.66 2.38 12.89
CA GLU A 93 10.70 3.27 13.53
C GLU A 93 9.67 2.42 14.27
N ARG A 94 9.48 2.69 15.56
CA ARG A 94 8.38 2.12 16.34
C ARG A 94 7.35 3.20 16.59
N LYS A 95 6.13 2.95 16.12
CA LYS A 95 5.00 3.86 16.34
C LYS A 95 4.09 3.30 17.43
N LEU A 96 3.75 4.14 18.41
CA LEU A 96 2.79 3.82 19.45
C LEU A 96 1.61 4.77 19.28
N SER A 97 0.40 4.21 19.22
CA SER A 97 -0.83 4.97 19.07
C SER A 97 -1.77 4.65 20.23
N TYR A 98 -2.32 5.72 20.83
CA TYR A 98 -3.30 5.64 21.90
C TYR A 98 -4.46 6.58 21.57
N ALA A 99 -5.68 6.18 21.94
CA ALA A 99 -6.86 7.01 21.79
C ALA A 99 -7.80 6.84 22.98
N ALA A 100 -8.43 7.94 23.39
CA ALA A 100 -9.47 7.95 24.42
C ALA A 100 -10.45 9.10 24.17
N GLU A 101 -11.62 9.00 24.80
CA GLU A 101 -12.62 10.07 24.85
C GLU A 101 -12.61 10.67 26.27
N GLY A 102 -12.69 12.00 26.38
CA GLY A 102 -12.70 12.70 27.67
C GLY A 102 -11.34 12.78 28.37
N PRO A 103 -11.31 13.17 29.66
CA PRO A 103 -10.08 13.32 30.44
C PRO A 103 -9.33 11.99 30.55
N LYS A 104 -8.10 11.94 30.04
CA LYS A 104 -7.26 10.74 30.08
C LYS A 104 -5.78 11.09 30.21
N THR A 105 -5.07 10.28 30.98
CA THR A 105 -3.60 10.26 31.05
C THR A 105 -3.07 9.09 30.23
N PHE A 106 -2.03 9.33 29.44
CA PHE A 106 -1.34 8.31 28.65
C PHE A 106 0.11 8.17 29.12
N ASP A 107 0.47 6.98 29.59
CA ASP A 107 1.85 6.66 29.96
C ASP A 107 2.62 6.19 28.73
N VAL A 108 3.37 7.09 28.10
CA VAL A 108 4.20 6.78 26.93
C VAL A 108 5.58 6.31 27.38
N LYS A 109 5.86 5.01 27.23
CA LYS A 109 7.16 4.41 27.54
C LYS A 109 7.97 4.19 26.27
N LEU A 110 9.05 4.95 26.11
CA LEU A 110 10.04 4.70 25.06
C LEU A 110 10.92 3.50 25.43
N ALA A 111 11.38 2.75 24.44
CA ALA A 111 12.32 1.67 24.67
C ALA A 111 13.68 2.23 25.13
N PRO A 112 14.46 1.51 25.95
CA PRO A 112 15.72 2.03 26.48
C PRO A 112 16.74 2.43 25.40
N ASP A 113 16.70 1.76 24.26
CA ASP A 113 17.53 1.95 23.06
C ASP A 113 16.96 2.96 22.05
N SER A 114 15.85 3.65 22.39
CA SER A 114 15.26 4.66 21.50
C SER A 114 16.12 5.92 21.42
N HIS A 115 16.39 6.37 20.18
CA HIS A 115 16.98 7.67 19.89
C HIS A 115 16.04 8.81 20.28
N ARG A 116 16.24 9.41 21.46
CA ARG A 116 15.33 10.43 22.02
C ARG A 116 15.24 11.67 21.14
N GLU A 117 16.35 12.08 20.56
CA GLU A 117 16.47 13.20 19.63
C GLU A 117 15.69 13.00 18.31
N LYS A 118 15.41 11.75 17.96
CA LYS A 118 14.61 11.37 16.78
C LYS A 118 13.18 10.97 17.14
N SER A 119 12.83 10.94 18.43
CA SER A 119 11.51 10.53 18.91
C SER A 119 10.56 11.71 18.88
N GLN A 120 9.36 11.50 18.33
CA GLN A 120 8.30 12.52 18.28
C GLN A 120 7.04 12.02 18.99
N ILE A 121 6.42 12.90 19.79
CA ILE A 121 5.07 12.69 20.30
C ILE A 121 4.16 13.70 19.62
N THR A 122 3.06 13.21 19.04
CA THR A 122 2.01 14.06 18.46
C THR A 122 0.72 13.84 19.24
N LEU A 123 0.18 14.92 19.83
CA LEU A 123 -1.15 14.91 20.43
C LEU A 123 -2.14 15.56 19.46
N SER A 124 -3.18 14.82 19.09
CA SER A 124 -4.28 15.33 18.28
C SER A 124 -5.57 15.33 19.09
N LEU A 125 -6.19 16.50 19.22
CA LEU A 125 -7.46 16.71 19.90
C LEU A 125 -8.51 17.04 18.86
N SER A 126 -9.67 16.41 18.97
CA SER A 126 -10.80 16.63 18.06
C SER A 126 -12.11 16.51 18.83
N PRO A 127 -13.09 17.37 18.55
CA PRO A 127 -14.44 17.23 19.09
C PRO A 127 -15.21 16.04 18.46
N ALA A 128 -14.70 15.45 17.38
CA ALA A 128 -15.32 14.34 16.66
C ALA A 128 -14.37 13.15 16.44
N ILE A 129 -14.94 11.94 16.37
CA ILE A 129 -14.23 10.67 16.14
C ILE A 129 -13.36 10.70 14.86
N THR A 130 -13.80 11.45 13.85
CA THR A 130 -13.12 11.60 12.55
C THR A 130 -11.82 12.41 12.61
N GLY A 131 -11.55 13.17 13.68
CA GLY A 131 -10.36 14.03 13.73
C GLY A 131 -9.03 13.28 13.83
N SER A 132 -9.05 11.96 14.03
CA SER A 132 -7.86 11.12 13.94
C SER A 132 -7.52 10.69 12.49
N LEU A 133 -8.44 10.87 11.55
CA LEU A 133 -8.26 10.44 10.16
C LEU A 133 -7.17 11.21 9.39
N PRO A 134 -7.00 12.54 9.54
CA PRO A 134 -5.94 13.26 8.83
C PRO A 134 -4.53 12.68 9.04
N SER A 135 -4.21 12.19 10.24
CA SER A 135 -2.91 11.56 10.49
C SER A 135 -2.78 10.19 9.83
N ALA A 136 -3.88 9.44 9.69
CA ALA A 136 -3.92 8.17 8.94
C ALA A 136 -3.69 8.43 7.45
N MET A 137 -4.37 9.43 6.91
CA MET A 137 -4.27 9.84 5.52
C MET A 137 -2.82 10.21 5.15
N LYS A 138 -2.17 11.04 5.98
CA LYS A 138 -0.76 11.42 5.79
C LYS A 138 0.21 10.24 5.90
N TYR A 139 -0.10 9.25 6.74
CA TYR A 139 0.72 8.05 6.83
C TYR A 139 0.61 7.21 5.55
N LEU A 140 -0.63 6.89 5.16
CA LEU A 140 -0.91 6.05 4.00
C LEU A 140 -0.38 6.64 2.68
N ILE A 141 -0.41 7.97 2.52
CA ILE A 141 0.04 8.61 1.27
C ILE A 141 1.56 8.54 1.05
N ASN A 142 2.34 8.34 2.12
CA ASN A 142 3.78 8.19 2.04
C ASN A 142 4.21 6.73 2.19
N TYR A 143 3.27 5.79 2.24
CA TYR A 143 3.58 4.38 2.45
C TYR A 143 4.36 3.86 1.23
N PRO A 144 5.63 3.45 1.41
CA PRO A 144 6.42 2.98 0.29
C PRO A 144 5.94 1.60 -0.19
N TYR A 145 6.30 1.26 -1.43
CA TYR A 145 6.20 -0.07 -2.08
C TYR A 145 4.93 -0.36 -2.91
N GLY A 146 5.10 -1.31 -3.84
CA GLY A 146 4.36 -1.39 -5.11
C GLY A 146 3.58 -2.67 -5.36
N CYS A 147 3.14 -3.38 -4.31
CA CYS A 147 2.12 -4.44 -4.41
C CYS A 147 0.73 -3.82 -4.66
N THR A 148 -0.27 -4.63 -5.00
CA THR A 148 -1.63 -4.14 -5.31
C THR A 148 -2.26 -3.48 -4.09
N GLU A 149 -2.20 -4.12 -2.92
CA GLU A 149 -2.72 -3.58 -1.65
C GLU A 149 -2.12 -2.20 -1.32
N GLN A 150 -0.80 -2.10 -1.44
CA GLN A 150 -0.03 -0.91 -1.08
C GLN A 150 -0.35 0.25 -2.03
N THR A 151 -0.48 -0.05 -3.32
CA THR A 151 -0.89 0.92 -4.34
C THR A 151 -2.30 1.43 -4.05
N THR A 152 -3.25 0.53 -3.78
CA THR A 152 -4.62 0.92 -3.41
C THR A 152 -4.63 1.75 -2.12
N SER A 153 -3.91 1.32 -1.08
CA SER A 153 -3.80 2.02 0.21
C SER A 153 -3.27 3.46 0.08
N THR A 154 -2.38 3.69 -0.89
CA THR A 154 -1.80 5.02 -1.15
C THR A 154 -2.81 5.96 -1.82
N ILE A 155 -3.67 5.46 -2.71
CA ILE A 155 -4.65 6.29 -3.41
C ILE A 155 -5.92 6.58 -2.58
N VAL A 156 -6.30 5.72 -1.63
CA VAL A 156 -7.51 5.91 -0.81
C VAL A 156 -7.56 7.28 -0.11
N PRO A 157 -6.50 7.75 0.59
CA PRO A 157 -6.49 9.08 1.20
C PRO A 157 -6.73 10.20 0.19
N ALA A 158 -6.12 10.12 -0.99
CA ALA A 158 -6.25 11.14 -2.02
C ALA A 158 -7.68 11.16 -2.60
N ILE A 159 -8.29 9.98 -2.82
CA ILE A 159 -9.70 9.86 -3.22
C ILE A 159 -10.61 10.51 -2.18
N ILE A 160 -10.44 10.16 -0.89
CA ILE A 160 -11.27 10.68 0.20
C ILE A 160 -11.16 12.20 0.30
N ALA A 161 -9.94 12.75 0.21
CA ALA A 161 -9.71 14.19 0.25
C ALA A 161 -10.38 14.90 -0.94
N LYS A 162 -10.30 14.36 -2.16
CA LYS A 162 -10.93 14.97 -3.34
C LYS A 162 -12.46 14.87 -3.32
N LEU A 163 -13.02 13.79 -2.79
CA LEU A 163 -14.46 13.61 -2.67
C LEU A 163 -15.07 14.40 -1.50
N ASN A 164 -14.27 14.81 -0.52
CA ASN A 164 -14.71 15.51 0.68
C ASN A 164 -13.75 16.67 1.04
N PRO A 165 -13.60 17.67 0.15
CA PRO A 165 -12.60 18.73 0.32
C PRO A 165 -12.82 19.56 1.59
N ASP A 166 -14.08 19.78 1.99
CA ASP A 166 -14.42 20.56 3.20
C ASP A 166 -13.98 19.86 4.49
N LEU A 167 -13.86 18.53 4.48
CA LEU A 167 -13.48 17.74 5.66
C LEU A 167 -11.98 17.42 5.68
N TYR A 168 -11.38 17.16 4.51
CA TYR A 168 -10.03 16.60 4.43
C TYR A 168 -9.10 17.28 3.42
N GLY A 169 -9.51 18.37 2.76
CA GLY A 169 -8.66 19.09 1.80
C GLY A 169 -7.35 19.56 2.45
N ASP A 170 -7.42 20.10 3.67
CA ASP A 170 -6.25 20.54 4.44
C ASP A 170 -5.34 19.39 4.89
N ALA A 171 -5.87 18.16 4.98
CA ALA A 171 -5.10 17.00 5.45
C ALA A 171 -3.95 16.66 4.49
N LEU A 172 -4.10 16.96 3.20
CA LEU A 172 -3.14 16.62 2.14
C LEU A 172 -2.73 17.84 1.30
N LYS A 173 -2.89 19.06 1.81
CA LYS A 173 -2.61 20.31 1.07
C LYS A 173 -1.16 20.47 0.58
N ASP A 174 -0.22 19.81 1.26
CA ASP A 174 1.21 19.77 0.92
C ASP A 174 1.54 18.67 -0.11
N LYS A 175 0.54 17.92 -0.58
CA LYS A 175 0.70 16.80 -1.51
C LYS A 175 0.01 17.09 -2.84
N ASN A 176 0.63 16.65 -3.92
CA ASN A 176 -0.01 16.67 -5.24
C ASN A 176 -0.92 15.45 -5.37
N THR A 177 -2.16 15.57 -4.88
CA THR A 177 -3.13 14.48 -4.87
C THR A 177 -3.48 13.98 -6.27
N ASP A 178 -3.48 14.86 -7.28
CA ASP A 178 -3.72 14.49 -8.67
C ASP A 178 -2.62 13.60 -9.24
N ASP A 179 -1.36 13.95 -9.03
CA ASP A 179 -0.22 13.14 -9.46
C ASP A 179 -0.22 11.76 -8.77
N ILE A 180 -0.53 11.73 -7.47
CA ILE A 180 -0.61 10.51 -6.68
C ILE A 180 -1.72 9.59 -7.21
N LEU A 181 -2.92 10.13 -7.46
CA LEU A 181 -4.02 9.37 -8.04
C LEU A 181 -3.70 8.86 -9.44
N GLN A 182 -3.14 9.71 -10.31
CA GLN A 182 -2.80 9.31 -11.68
C GLN A 182 -1.75 8.19 -11.70
N LYS A 183 -0.70 8.31 -10.88
CA LYS A 183 0.34 7.27 -10.77
C LYS A 183 -0.21 5.98 -10.18
N GLY A 184 -1.00 6.08 -9.11
CA GLY A 184 -1.60 4.92 -8.47
C GLY A 184 -2.61 4.19 -9.36
N VAL A 185 -3.48 4.92 -10.06
CA VAL A 185 -4.40 4.35 -11.06
C VAL A 185 -3.62 3.65 -12.17
N LYS A 186 -2.66 4.31 -12.82
CA LYS A 186 -1.82 3.68 -13.86
C LYS A 186 -1.11 2.44 -13.36
N ARG A 187 -0.66 2.44 -12.10
CA ARG A 187 -0.01 1.28 -11.49
C ARG A 187 -1.00 0.12 -11.31
N LEU A 188 -2.19 0.37 -10.78
CA LEU A 188 -3.25 -0.65 -10.65
C LEU A 188 -3.65 -1.21 -12.02
N GLU A 189 -3.77 -0.36 -13.04
CA GLU A 189 -4.04 -0.78 -14.43
C GLU A 189 -2.93 -1.70 -14.95
N SER A 190 -1.65 -1.39 -14.67
CA SER A 190 -0.51 -2.24 -15.06
C SER A 190 -0.40 -3.55 -14.29
N GLN A 191 -1.11 -3.69 -13.17
CA GLN A 191 -1.14 -4.89 -12.33
C GLN A 191 -2.29 -5.84 -12.68
N GLN A 192 -3.20 -5.42 -13.57
CA GLN A 192 -4.28 -6.28 -14.03
C GLN A 192 -3.69 -7.50 -14.77
N GLN A 193 -4.16 -8.68 -14.40
CA GLN A 193 -3.76 -9.93 -15.04
C GLN A 193 -4.43 -10.09 -16.41
N SER A 194 -3.93 -11.01 -17.22
CA SER A 194 -4.46 -11.27 -18.57
C SER A 194 -5.91 -11.76 -18.58
N ASP A 195 -6.39 -12.34 -17.47
CA ASP A 195 -7.79 -12.75 -17.30
C ASP A 195 -8.71 -11.58 -16.89
N GLY A 196 -8.16 -10.40 -16.64
CA GLY A 196 -8.87 -9.18 -16.22
C GLY A 196 -8.96 -8.96 -14.71
N GLY A 197 -8.49 -9.91 -13.89
CA GLY A 197 -8.51 -9.78 -12.43
C GLY A 197 -7.20 -9.22 -11.83
N TRP A 198 -7.12 -9.22 -10.50
CA TRP A 198 -5.95 -8.81 -9.73
C TRP A 198 -5.58 -9.83 -8.65
N THR A 199 -4.31 -9.81 -8.25
CA THR A 199 -3.81 -10.53 -7.07
C THR A 199 -3.15 -9.58 -6.10
N TRP A 200 -2.92 -10.02 -4.85
CA TRP A 200 -2.24 -9.22 -3.84
C TRP A 200 -0.81 -8.83 -4.25
N TRP A 201 -0.08 -9.78 -4.87
CA TRP A 201 1.36 -9.70 -5.10
C TRP A 201 1.76 -9.66 -6.59
N GLY A 202 0.80 -9.66 -7.51
CA GLY A 202 1.03 -9.75 -8.96
C GLY A 202 1.55 -11.11 -9.44
N ARG A 203 1.56 -12.11 -8.55
CA ARG A 203 1.86 -13.52 -8.82
C ARG A 203 0.60 -14.31 -8.43
N ASP A 204 0.45 -15.51 -8.99
CA ASP A 204 -0.71 -16.40 -8.82
C ASP A 204 -1.96 -16.05 -9.67
N ASN A 205 -2.99 -16.89 -9.56
CA ASN A 205 -4.28 -16.66 -10.21
C ASN A 205 -4.99 -15.45 -9.59
N SER A 206 -5.70 -14.70 -10.42
CA SER A 206 -6.54 -13.59 -9.99
C SER A 206 -7.48 -14.00 -8.86
N ASN A 207 -7.57 -13.15 -7.84
CA ASN A 207 -8.41 -13.36 -6.67
C ASN A 207 -9.69 -12.52 -6.75
N PRO A 208 -10.88 -13.11 -6.56
CA PRO A 208 -12.16 -12.40 -6.59
C PRO A 208 -12.29 -11.23 -5.63
N PHE A 209 -11.87 -11.39 -4.38
CA PHE A 209 -11.92 -10.35 -3.35
C PHE A 209 -11.02 -9.16 -3.73
N VAL A 210 -9.77 -9.46 -4.10
CA VAL A 210 -8.81 -8.42 -4.53
C VAL A 210 -9.31 -7.68 -5.76
N SER A 211 -9.87 -8.41 -6.74
CA SER A 211 -10.39 -7.81 -7.97
C SER A 211 -11.55 -6.86 -7.70
N ALA A 212 -12.50 -7.26 -6.83
CA ALA A 212 -13.60 -6.39 -6.42
C ALA A 212 -13.12 -5.18 -5.61
N TYR A 213 -12.13 -5.38 -4.73
CA TYR A 213 -11.50 -4.31 -3.94
C TYR A 213 -10.81 -3.28 -4.84
N VAL A 214 -9.96 -3.70 -5.77
CA VAL A 214 -9.29 -2.79 -6.73
C VAL A 214 -10.31 -2.07 -7.59
N LEU A 215 -11.31 -2.79 -8.11
CA LEU A 215 -12.37 -2.22 -8.92
C LEU A 215 -13.13 -1.11 -8.18
N GLU A 216 -13.45 -1.31 -6.90
CA GLU A 216 -14.08 -0.30 -6.06
C GLU A 216 -13.30 1.01 -6.06
N TYR A 217 -11.99 0.95 -5.83
CA TYR A 217 -11.16 2.16 -5.74
C TYR A 217 -10.86 2.78 -7.10
N LEU A 218 -10.82 1.99 -8.19
CA LEU A 218 -10.78 2.55 -9.54
C LEU A 218 -12.06 3.34 -9.84
N LEU A 219 -13.24 2.81 -9.48
CA LEU A 219 -14.51 3.53 -9.67
C LEU A 219 -14.60 4.79 -8.78
N LEU A 220 -14.12 4.73 -7.54
CA LEU A 220 -14.04 5.92 -6.68
C LEU A 220 -13.04 6.95 -7.20
N ALA A 221 -11.89 6.51 -7.75
CA ALA A 221 -10.94 7.40 -8.42
C ALA A 221 -11.59 8.09 -9.62
N GLN A 222 -12.35 7.34 -10.43
CA GLN A 222 -13.14 7.90 -11.54
C GLN A 222 -14.16 8.95 -11.05
N LYS A 223 -14.89 8.64 -9.97
CA LYS A 223 -15.83 9.56 -9.33
C LYS A 223 -15.17 10.84 -8.82
N SER A 224 -13.91 10.77 -8.37
CA SER A 224 -13.11 11.93 -7.95
C SER A 224 -12.55 12.77 -9.11
N GLY A 225 -12.90 12.45 -10.35
CA GLY A 225 -12.44 13.13 -11.56
C GLY A 225 -11.14 12.59 -12.16
N THR A 226 -10.58 11.51 -11.62
CA THR A 226 -9.37 10.88 -12.17
C THR A 226 -9.73 10.01 -13.37
N LYS A 227 -8.97 10.11 -14.47
CA LYS A 227 -9.21 9.25 -15.64
C LYS A 227 -8.83 7.81 -15.32
N VAL A 228 -9.76 6.88 -15.58
CA VAL A 228 -9.56 5.43 -15.51
C VAL A 228 -9.89 4.84 -16.86
N ASN A 229 -9.05 3.92 -17.35
CA ASN A 229 -9.20 3.31 -18.66
C ASN A 229 -10.44 2.39 -18.70
N ALA A 230 -11.40 2.71 -19.57
CA ALA A 230 -12.62 1.92 -19.73
C ALA A 230 -12.34 0.47 -20.16
N TYR A 231 -11.25 0.22 -20.90
CA TYR A 231 -10.83 -1.14 -21.25
C TYR A 231 -10.53 -1.98 -20.01
N ILE A 232 -9.83 -1.40 -19.02
CA ILE A 232 -9.48 -2.06 -17.76
C ILE A 232 -10.74 -2.45 -16.98
N LEU A 233 -11.71 -1.53 -16.88
CA LEU A 233 -13.00 -1.78 -16.23
C LEU A 233 -13.79 -2.89 -16.94
N ASN A 234 -13.76 -2.93 -18.28
CA ASN A 234 -14.41 -3.97 -19.06
C ASN A 234 -13.74 -5.34 -18.88
N GLN A 235 -12.40 -5.40 -18.82
CA GLN A 235 -11.69 -6.66 -18.52
C GLN A 235 -12.00 -7.15 -17.10
N ALA A 236 -12.06 -6.25 -16.11
CA ALA A 236 -12.48 -6.57 -14.76
C ALA A 236 -13.90 -7.17 -14.74
N LYS A 237 -14.83 -6.55 -15.48
CA LYS A 237 -16.19 -7.09 -15.63
C LYS A 237 -16.18 -8.50 -16.22
N SER A 238 -15.39 -8.74 -17.27
CA SER A 238 -15.27 -10.06 -17.91
C SER A 238 -14.76 -11.13 -16.95
N TYR A 239 -13.72 -10.82 -16.17
CA TYR A 239 -13.21 -11.69 -15.11
C TYR A 239 -14.30 -12.04 -14.09
N LEU A 240 -15.04 -11.03 -13.62
CA LEU A 240 -16.08 -11.20 -12.61
C LEU A 240 -17.30 -12.00 -13.12
N LEU A 241 -17.50 -12.08 -14.44
CA LEU A 241 -18.56 -12.89 -15.06
C LEU A 241 -18.14 -14.34 -15.34
N LEU A 242 -16.87 -14.72 -15.15
CA LEU A 242 -16.41 -16.10 -15.38
C LEU A 242 -17.15 -17.09 -14.48
N ASP A 243 -17.66 -18.21 -14.97
CA ASP A 243 -18.25 -19.23 -14.10
C ASP A 243 -17.21 -20.13 -13.41
N LYS A 244 -16.00 -20.18 -13.98
CA LYS A 244 -14.89 -21.06 -13.60
C LYS A 244 -13.54 -20.41 -13.90
N TYR A 245 -12.49 -20.94 -13.29
CA TYR A 245 -11.11 -20.54 -13.54
C TYR A 245 -10.21 -21.78 -13.68
N TYR A 246 -8.99 -21.58 -14.18
CA TYR A 246 -8.00 -22.63 -14.30
C TYR A 246 -6.85 -22.37 -13.34
N ASP A 247 -6.47 -23.41 -12.60
CA ASP A 247 -5.31 -23.41 -11.72
C ASP A 247 -4.44 -24.62 -12.07
N SER A 248 -3.21 -24.37 -12.53
CA SER A 248 -2.29 -25.44 -12.93
C SER A 248 -2.92 -26.40 -13.96
N SER A 249 -3.64 -25.83 -14.94
CA SER A 249 -4.43 -26.53 -15.97
C SER A 249 -5.63 -27.35 -15.47
N GLN A 250 -5.95 -27.27 -14.17
CA GLN A 250 -7.15 -27.88 -13.60
C GLN A 250 -8.28 -26.87 -13.57
N GLU A 251 -9.44 -27.27 -14.10
CA GLU A 251 -10.65 -26.48 -14.03
C GLU A 251 -11.21 -26.47 -12.60
N LYS A 252 -11.44 -25.27 -12.06
CA LYS A 252 -12.02 -25.07 -10.73
C LYS A 252 -13.26 -24.17 -10.81
N LYS A 253 -14.22 -24.44 -9.94
CA LYS A 253 -15.37 -23.55 -9.71
C LYS A 253 -15.06 -22.59 -8.56
N PHE A 254 -15.64 -21.40 -8.64
CA PHE A 254 -15.61 -20.46 -7.54
C PHE A 254 -16.45 -20.98 -6.37
N SER A 255 -15.92 -20.85 -5.17
CA SER A 255 -16.62 -21.07 -3.90
C SER A 255 -17.71 -20.02 -3.66
N ASN A 256 -18.59 -20.27 -2.68
CA ASN A 256 -19.62 -19.28 -2.30
C ASN A 256 -19.00 -17.95 -1.84
N GLU A 257 -17.88 -17.99 -1.12
CA GLU A 257 -17.15 -16.81 -0.65
C GLU A 257 -16.60 -15.96 -1.81
N GLU A 258 -16.07 -16.64 -2.82
CA GLU A 258 -15.58 -16.00 -4.05
C GLU A 258 -16.73 -15.43 -4.88
N ILE A 259 -17.86 -16.15 -4.96
CA ILE A 259 -19.07 -15.65 -5.64
C ILE A 259 -19.59 -14.37 -5.00
N ILE A 260 -19.58 -14.26 -3.66
CA ILE A 260 -19.96 -13.02 -2.96
C ILE A 260 -19.08 -11.86 -3.40
N SER A 261 -17.77 -12.05 -3.39
CA SER A 261 -16.82 -11.01 -3.80
C SER A 261 -17.04 -10.59 -5.25
N LYS A 262 -17.32 -11.55 -6.14
CA LYS A 262 -17.59 -11.25 -7.55
C LYS A 262 -18.88 -10.48 -7.74
N ASN A 263 -19.94 -10.91 -7.05
CA ASN A 263 -21.25 -10.26 -7.12
C ASN A 263 -21.17 -8.83 -6.59
N TYR A 264 -20.36 -8.58 -5.55
CA TYR A 264 -20.07 -7.23 -5.07
C TYR A 264 -19.38 -6.39 -6.15
N GLY A 265 -18.33 -6.90 -6.78
CA GLY A 265 -17.64 -6.22 -7.88
C GLY A 265 -18.55 -5.90 -9.07
N LEU A 266 -19.44 -6.83 -9.45
CA LEU A 266 -20.44 -6.61 -10.50
C LEU A 266 -21.48 -5.56 -10.10
N ALA A 267 -21.94 -5.58 -8.85
CA ALA A 267 -22.89 -4.60 -8.34
C ALA A 267 -22.32 -3.17 -8.36
N LEU A 268 -21.01 -3.00 -8.13
CA LEU A 268 -20.33 -1.70 -8.24
C LEU A 268 -20.32 -1.14 -9.67
N LEU A 269 -20.34 -1.99 -10.69
CA LEU A 269 -20.42 -1.60 -12.10
C LEU A 269 -21.85 -1.23 -12.55
N GLY A 270 -22.82 -1.28 -11.64
CA GLY A 270 -24.22 -0.99 -11.88
C GLY A 270 -25.10 -2.24 -11.98
N GLN A 271 -26.42 -2.03 -11.94
CA GLN A 271 -27.39 -3.12 -12.10
C GLN A 271 -27.28 -3.72 -13.49
N THR A 272 -26.89 -4.99 -13.56
CA THR A 272 -26.90 -5.77 -14.79
C THR A 272 -27.90 -6.92 -14.68
N SER A 273 -28.38 -7.43 -15.82
CA SER A 273 -29.24 -8.62 -15.88
C SER A 273 -28.61 -9.89 -15.29
N THR A 274 -27.30 -9.87 -15.02
CA THR A 274 -26.54 -10.95 -14.38
C THR A 274 -26.38 -10.80 -12.87
N ASN A 275 -26.81 -9.67 -12.28
CA ASN A 275 -26.68 -9.44 -10.85
C ASN A 275 -27.65 -10.33 -10.09
N LYS A 276 -27.13 -11.20 -9.22
CA LYS A 276 -27.92 -12.16 -8.44
C LYS A 276 -28.08 -11.64 -7.02
N LEU A 277 -29.29 -11.75 -6.47
CA LEU A 277 -29.47 -11.68 -5.02
C LEU A 277 -28.93 -12.98 -4.42
N LEU A 278 -27.96 -12.86 -3.53
CA LEU A 278 -27.32 -14.02 -2.90
C LEU A 278 -27.95 -14.27 -1.53
N PRO A 279 -28.28 -15.52 -1.19
CA PRO A 279 -28.73 -15.86 0.15
C PRO A 279 -27.58 -15.74 1.14
N VAL A 280 -27.89 -15.51 2.41
CA VAL A 280 -26.89 -15.61 3.49
C VAL A 280 -26.44 -17.05 3.64
N PHE A 281 -25.22 -17.35 3.20
CA PHE A 281 -24.65 -18.70 3.33
C PHE A 281 -24.26 -19.01 4.79
N PRO A 282 -24.36 -20.27 5.24
CA PRO A 282 -23.88 -20.67 6.56
C PRO A 282 -22.36 -20.46 6.71
N GLY A 283 -21.93 -20.01 7.88
CA GLY A 283 -20.50 -19.91 8.22
C GLY A 283 -19.76 -18.71 7.64
N LEU A 284 -20.45 -17.76 7.01
CA LEU A 284 -19.81 -16.54 6.50
C LEU A 284 -19.17 -15.73 7.63
N THR A 285 -17.94 -15.30 7.39
CA THR A 285 -17.25 -14.34 8.23
C THR A 285 -17.83 -12.93 8.04
N PRO A 286 -17.69 -12.02 9.03
CA PRO A 286 -18.33 -10.70 8.97
C PRO A 286 -17.95 -9.83 7.79
N ASP A 287 -16.70 -9.91 7.33
CA ASP A 287 -16.17 -9.25 6.14
C ASP A 287 -16.90 -9.68 4.87
N LEU A 288 -17.06 -11.00 4.64
CA LEU A 288 -17.79 -11.52 3.48
C LEU A 288 -19.29 -11.23 3.58
N LEU A 289 -19.88 -11.35 4.77
CA LEU A 289 -21.28 -10.98 4.96
C LEU A 289 -21.50 -9.48 4.70
N SER A 290 -20.55 -8.62 5.05
CA SER A 290 -20.61 -7.20 4.71
C SER A 290 -20.59 -6.96 3.21
N LEU A 291 -19.75 -7.68 2.45
CA LEU A 291 -19.75 -7.61 0.98
C LEU A 291 -21.09 -8.11 0.39
N LEU A 292 -21.64 -9.19 0.93
CA LEU A 292 -22.94 -9.73 0.53
C LEU A 292 -24.05 -8.69 0.75
N VAL A 293 -24.10 -8.07 1.93
CA VAL A 293 -25.07 -7.03 2.28
C VAL A 293 -24.98 -5.85 1.32
N MET A 294 -23.77 -5.32 1.11
CA MET A 294 -23.57 -4.22 0.16
C MET A 294 -23.95 -4.61 -1.26
N SER A 295 -23.59 -5.82 -1.69
CA SER A 295 -23.91 -6.33 -3.02
C SER A 295 -25.41 -6.47 -3.25
N ASN A 296 -26.13 -7.10 -2.33
CA ASN A 296 -27.58 -7.29 -2.43
C ASN A 296 -28.32 -5.95 -2.43
N TYR A 297 -27.89 -5.01 -1.59
CA TYR A 297 -28.45 -3.66 -1.55
C TYR A 297 -28.25 -2.90 -2.87
N LEU A 298 -27.03 -2.90 -3.42
CA LEU A 298 -26.75 -2.29 -4.74
C LEU A 298 -27.56 -2.94 -5.87
N ASN A 299 -27.91 -4.22 -5.71
CA ASN A 299 -28.76 -4.98 -6.62
C ASN A 299 -30.27 -4.80 -6.37
N GLY A 300 -30.66 -3.94 -5.43
CA GLY A 300 -32.05 -3.54 -5.19
C GLY A 300 -32.73 -4.23 -3.99
N ASP A 301 -32.06 -5.14 -3.29
CA ASP A 301 -32.62 -5.73 -2.07
C ASP A 301 -32.39 -4.82 -0.85
N THR A 302 -33.41 -4.02 -0.57
CA THR A 302 -33.42 -3.06 0.54
C THR A 302 -33.94 -3.65 1.85
N ASN A 303 -34.43 -4.90 1.86
CA ASN A 303 -34.97 -5.53 3.06
C ASN A 303 -33.82 -6.08 3.93
N PRO A 304 -33.63 -5.59 5.18
CA PRO A 304 -32.54 -5.99 6.06
C PRO A 304 -32.45 -7.50 6.36
N GLN A 305 -33.56 -8.22 6.25
CA GLN A 305 -33.58 -9.66 6.50
C GLN A 305 -33.05 -10.45 5.30
N THR A 306 -33.47 -10.10 4.09
CA THR A 306 -33.12 -10.84 2.87
C THR A 306 -31.76 -10.41 2.33
N ASN A 307 -31.38 -9.14 2.51
CA ASN A 307 -30.06 -8.67 2.09
C ASN A 307 -28.94 -9.08 3.05
N GLY A 308 -29.27 -9.58 4.25
CA GLY A 308 -28.33 -10.09 5.25
C GLY A 308 -27.91 -9.10 6.33
N LEU A 309 -28.40 -7.86 6.32
CA LEU A 309 -28.02 -6.83 7.30
C LEU A 309 -28.35 -7.26 8.74
N ASN A 310 -29.52 -7.88 8.96
CA ASN A 310 -29.89 -8.38 10.28
C ASN A 310 -28.91 -9.44 10.79
N ALA A 311 -28.48 -10.36 9.91
CA ALA A 311 -27.48 -11.36 10.25
C ALA A 311 -26.14 -10.70 10.60
N LEU A 312 -25.74 -9.66 9.87
CA LEU A 312 -24.50 -8.92 10.14
C LEU A 312 -24.55 -8.21 11.49
N ILE A 313 -25.67 -7.56 11.83
CA ILE A 313 -25.86 -6.89 13.12
C ILE A 313 -25.76 -7.89 14.27
N LEU A 314 -26.33 -9.09 14.12
CA LEU A 314 -26.25 -10.15 15.14
C LEU A 314 -24.82 -10.68 15.38
N MET A 315 -23.90 -10.48 14.44
CA MET A 315 -22.48 -10.84 14.61
C MET A 315 -21.68 -9.81 15.41
N ALA A 316 -22.24 -8.63 15.70
CA ALA A 316 -21.54 -7.59 16.44
C ALA A 316 -21.20 -8.04 17.87
N ARG A 317 -20.02 -7.66 18.34
CA ARG A 317 -19.52 -7.90 19.69
C ARG A 317 -19.29 -6.58 20.40
N GLU A 318 -19.63 -6.53 21.68
CA GLU A 318 -19.45 -5.35 22.51
C GLU A 318 -18.07 -5.32 23.17
N GLN A 319 -17.47 -4.14 23.21
CA GLN A 319 -16.27 -3.84 23.99
C GLN A 319 -16.43 -2.47 24.67
N GLY A 320 -17.00 -2.48 25.87
CA GLY A 320 -17.41 -1.25 26.55
C GLY A 320 -18.51 -0.52 25.77
N ASN A 321 -18.32 0.75 25.42
CA ASN A 321 -19.25 1.53 24.59
C ASN A 321 -18.93 1.48 23.07
N ALA A 322 -18.13 0.50 22.63
CA ALA A 322 -17.76 0.29 21.24
C ALA A 322 -18.25 -1.09 20.75
N LEU A 323 -18.37 -1.23 19.43
CA LEU A 323 -18.76 -2.49 18.77
C LEU A 323 -17.68 -2.92 17.79
N PHE A 324 -17.52 -4.23 17.63
CA PHE A 324 -16.62 -4.79 16.63
C PHE A 324 -17.16 -6.09 16.03
N TRP A 325 -16.59 -6.46 14.91
CA TRP A 325 -16.82 -7.73 14.26
C TRP A 325 -15.54 -8.56 14.28
N GLU A 326 -15.69 -9.86 14.52
CA GLU A 326 -14.56 -10.78 14.55
C GLU A 326 -13.82 -10.84 13.22
N ALA A 327 -12.53 -11.17 13.29
CA ALA A 327 -11.67 -11.23 12.12
C ALA A 327 -12.18 -12.27 11.11
N GLY A 328 -12.16 -11.89 9.84
CA GLY A 328 -12.36 -12.81 8.72
C GLY A 328 -11.12 -13.64 8.39
N THR A 329 -11.07 -14.15 7.16
CA THR A 329 -9.93 -14.92 6.68
C THR A 329 -8.77 -14.02 6.28
N LYS A 330 -7.53 -14.53 6.33
CA LYS A 330 -6.33 -13.77 5.93
C LYS A 330 -6.36 -13.30 4.47
N ILE A 331 -7.11 -14.00 3.61
CA ILE A 331 -7.27 -13.65 2.19
C ILE A 331 -8.01 -12.30 2.06
N ASN A 332 -8.89 -12.00 3.02
CA ASN A 332 -9.74 -10.82 3.08
C ASN A 332 -9.28 -9.87 4.21
N PHE A 333 -7.98 -9.57 4.29
CA PHE A 333 -7.29 -8.82 5.35
C PHE A 333 -7.14 -9.53 6.70
N GLY A 334 -8.11 -10.35 7.12
CA GLY A 334 -8.01 -11.19 8.32
C GLY A 334 -7.86 -10.43 9.64
N SER A 335 -8.40 -9.22 9.74
CA SER A 335 -8.34 -8.40 10.95
C SER A 335 -9.73 -7.95 11.41
N ARG A 336 -9.88 -7.79 12.73
CA ARG A 336 -11.10 -7.22 13.34
C ARG A 336 -11.36 -5.80 12.85
N ASP A 337 -10.30 -5.03 12.59
CA ASP A 337 -10.41 -3.66 12.09
C ASP A 337 -10.99 -3.65 10.67
N ALA A 338 -10.50 -4.51 9.78
CA ALA A 338 -11.02 -4.62 8.42
C ALA A 338 -12.47 -5.11 8.41
N SER A 339 -12.78 -6.17 9.16
CA SER A 339 -14.14 -6.70 9.28
C SER A 339 -15.10 -5.66 9.88
N THR A 340 -14.68 -4.92 10.89
CA THR A 340 -15.48 -3.84 11.51
C THR A 340 -15.68 -2.67 10.54
N ALA A 341 -14.65 -2.27 9.80
CA ALA A 341 -14.76 -1.21 8.79
C ALA A 341 -15.73 -1.59 7.66
N LEU A 342 -15.66 -2.84 7.16
CA LEU A 342 -16.61 -3.35 6.16
C LEU A 342 -18.03 -3.41 6.70
N ALA A 343 -18.22 -3.81 7.96
CA ALA A 343 -19.54 -3.84 8.58
C ALA A 343 -20.15 -2.43 8.73
N ILE A 344 -19.35 -1.44 9.14
CA ILE A 344 -19.75 -0.03 9.19
C ILE A 344 -20.18 0.44 7.80
N ARG A 345 -19.39 0.12 6.75
CA ARG A 345 -19.73 0.49 5.36
C ARG A 345 -21.06 -0.13 4.93
N ALA A 346 -21.29 -1.41 5.23
CA ALA A 346 -22.54 -2.09 4.91
C ALA A 346 -23.75 -1.47 5.63
N ILE A 347 -23.62 -1.20 6.93
CA ILE A 347 -24.68 -0.55 7.73
C ILE A 347 -25.00 0.85 7.17
N LEU A 348 -23.98 1.66 6.87
CA LEU A 348 -24.18 3.01 6.35
C LEU A 348 -24.76 3.01 4.93
N LEU A 349 -24.27 2.15 4.04
CA LEU A 349 -24.77 2.04 2.67
C LEU A 349 -26.25 1.65 2.63
N THR A 350 -26.67 0.77 3.53
CA THR A 350 -28.05 0.26 3.61
C THR A 350 -29.00 1.16 4.39
N ASN A 351 -28.55 2.32 4.87
CA ASN A 351 -29.28 3.19 5.82
C ASN A 351 -29.72 2.46 7.10
N GLY A 352 -28.90 1.50 7.57
CA GLY A 352 -29.08 0.85 8.85
C GLY A 352 -28.81 1.77 10.05
N ASP A 353 -28.83 1.21 11.26
CA ASP A 353 -28.68 1.97 12.50
C ASP A 353 -27.31 2.68 12.59
N ARG A 354 -27.35 4.02 12.54
CA ARG A 354 -26.18 4.89 12.61
C ARG A 354 -25.49 4.84 13.97
N GLU A 355 -26.19 4.50 15.04
CA GLU A 355 -25.59 4.35 16.36
C GLU A 355 -24.64 3.14 16.39
N LEU A 356 -25.02 2.03 15.75
CA LEU A 356 -24.16 0.85 15.61
C LEU A 356 -22.90 1.18 14.80
N ALA A 357 -23.06 1.88 13.68
CA ALA A 357 -21.94 2.35 12.88
C ALA A 357 -21.00 3.28 13.68
N ALA A 358 -21.55 4.18 14.49
CA ALA A 358 -20.76 5.06 15.36
C ALA A 358 -20.00 4.28 16.45
N LYS A 359 -20.62 3.28 17.08
CA LYS A 359 -19.94 2.38 18.04
C LYS A 359 -18.82 1.58 17.37
N GLY A 360 -19.02 1.14 16.12
CA GLY A 360 -17.97 0.54 15.29
C GLY A 360 -16.80 1.49 15.04
N ALA A 361 -17.09 2.74 14.66
CA ALA A 361 -16.06 3.74 14.41
C ALA A 361 -15.24 4.07 15.69
N ARG A 362 -15.89 4.05 16.87
CA ARG A 362 -15.18 4.17 18.16
C ARG A 362 -14.20 3.01 18.38
N PHE A 363 -14.59 1.78 18.04
CA PHE A 363 -13.68 0.63 18.14
C PHE A 363 -12.44 0.84 17.26
N LEU A 364 -12.63 1.20 15.98
CA LEU A 364 -11.51 1.44 15.05
C LEU A 364 -10.58 2.55 15.52
N THR A 365 -11.14 3.61 16.10
CA THR A 365 -10.35 4.74 16.62
C THR A 365 -9.52 4.32 17.83
N ARG A 366 -10.06 3.46 18.69
CA ARG A 366 -9.39 2.99 19.93
C ARG A 366 -8.34 1.93 19.69
N ASN A 367 -8.63 0.99 18.79
CA ASN A 367 -7.78 -0.16 18.52
C ASN A 367 -6.79 0.09 17.38
N ARG A 368 -6.61 1.35 16.96
CA ARG A 368 -5.64 1.72 15.95
C ARG A 368 -4.22 1.33 16.40
N GLN A 369 -3.77 0.17 15.94
CA GLN A 369 -2.39 -0.25 16.02
C GLN A 369 -1.66 0.38 14.81
N SER A 370 -0.52 1.00 15.06
CA SER A 370 0.27 1.71 14.07
C SER A 370 1.58 1.03 13.79
#